data_AF-A0A1W9GYH1-F1
#
_entry.id   AF-A0A1W9GYH1-F1
#
_cell.length_a   1.000
_cell.length_b   1.000
_cell.length_c   1.000
_cell.angle_alpha   90.00
_cell.angle_beta   90.00
_cell.angle_gamma   90.00
#
_symmetry.space_group_name_H-M   'P 1'
#
loop_
_entity.id
_entity.type
_entity.pdbx_description
1 polymer ?
#
loop_
_entity_poly.entity_id
_entity_poly.type
_entity_poly.pdbx_seq_one_letter_code
_entity_poly.pdbx_strand_id
1 'polypeptide(L)' 'MTHRTTITLDDESFAFLNNIAGDNRSAYINKLLKQERKNYLKETLLKANQEEAQDSDYQKELKEWDTTLFDGLSND' A
#
# COMPACT_ATOMS: atom_id res chain seq x y z
N MET A 1 8.42 -10.40 15.55
CA MET A 1 7.65 -11.46 16.21
C MET A 1 6.89 -12.26 15.15
N THR A 2 6.78 -13.57 15.31
CA THR A 2 6.08 -14.46 14.35
C THR A 2 4.88 -15.09 15.04
N HIS A 3 3.71 -14.96 14.42
CA HIS A 3 2.47 -15.55 14.92
C HIS A 3 2.08 -16.75 14.05
N ARG A 4 1.55 -17.81 14.68
CA ARG A 4 1.01 -18.98 13.98
C ARG A 4 -0.51 -18.92 14.05
N THR A 5 -1.15 -19.17 12.92
CA THR A 5 -2.62 -19.21 12.80
C THR A 5 -3.00 -20.37 11.89
N THR A 6 -4.16 -20.98 12.16
CA THR A 6 -4.78 -21.97 11.27
C THR A 6 -5.87 -21.27 10.47
N ILE A 7 -5.88 -21.47 9.16
CA ILE A 7 -6.90 -20.94 8.25
C ILE A 7 -7.50 -22.07 7.44
N THR A 8 -8.79 -21.97 7.13
CA THR A 8 -9.47 -22.88 6.21
C THR A 8 -9.36 -22.28 4.80
N LEU A 9 -8.95 -23.10 3.84
CA LEU A 9 -8.91 -22.77 2.42
C LEU A 9 -9.84 -23.72 1.69
N ASP A 10 -10.51 -23.24 0.64
CA ASP A 10 -11.18 -24.11 -0.31
C ASP A 10 -10.17 -24.95 -1.11
N ASP A 11 -10.66 -26.00 -1.77
CA ASP A 11 -9.82 -26.96 -2.48
C ASP A 11 -9.00 -26.32 -3.60
N GLU A 12 -9.56 -25.33 -4.31
CA GLU A 12 -8.88 -24.63 -5.41
C GLU A 12 -7.76 -23.73 -4.88
N SER A 13 -8.04 -22.94 -3.84
CA SER A 13 -7.06 -22.10 -3.16
C SER A 13 -5.94 -22.93 -2.53
N PHE A 14 -6.25 -24.09 -1.95
CA PHE A 14 -5.26 -25.01 -1.40
C PHE A 14 -4.37 -25.61 -2.49
N ALA A 15 -4.96 -26.07 -3.60
CA ALA A 15 -4.22 -26.60 -4.74
C ALA A 15 -3.29 -25.54 -5.37
N PHE A 16 -3.78 -24.31 -5.54
CA PHE A 16 -3.01 -23.17 -6.02
C PHE A 16 -1.83 -22.85 -5.10
N LEU A 17 -2.08 -22.75 -3.80
CA LEU A 17 -1.05 -22.47 -2.81
C LEU A 17 0.02 -23.57 -2.81
N ASN A 18 -0.36 -24.84 -2.91
CA ASN A 18 0.59 -25.95 -2.97
C ASN A 18 1.45 -25.92 -4.22
N ASN A 19 0.89 -25.53 -5.36
CA ASN A 19 1.64 -25.45 -6.63
C ASN A 19 2.68 -24.32 -6.59
N ILE A 20 2.32 -23.15 -6.04
CA ILE A 20 3.17 -21.95 -6.13
C ILE A 20 4.12 -21.79 -4.94
N ALA A 21 3.70 -22.19 -3.74
CA ALA A 21 4.48 -21.90 -2.54
C ALA A 21 5.66 -22.85 -2.30
N GLY A 22 5.85 -23.86 -3.15
CA GLY A 22 6.90 -24.87 -3.03
C GLY A 22 7.01 -25.40 -1.60
N ASP A 23 8.20 -25.28 -1.00
CA ASP A 23 8.50 -25.77 0.34
C ASP A 23 7.99 -24.86 1.48
N ASN A 24 7.58 -23.61 1.22
CA ASN A 24 7.23 -22.66 2.27
C ASN A 24 5.97 -21.82 2.00
N ARG A 25 4.82 -22.44 2.31
CA ARG A 25 3.48 -21.83 2.26
C ARG A 25 3.37 -20.57 3.09
N SER A 26 3.93 -20.56 4.30
CA SER A 26 3.87 -19.39 5.18
C SER A 26 4.66 -18.20 4.62
N ALA A 27 5.81 -18.43 3.98
CA ALA A 27 6.57 -17.36 3.34
C ALA A 27 5.81 -16.75 2.16
N TYR A 28 5.18 -17.60 1.34
CA TYR A 28 4.36 -17.14 0.22
C TYR A 28 3.16 -16.31 0.70
N ILE A 29 2.38 -16.83 1.66
CA ILE A 29 1.23 -16.10 2.24
C ILE A 29 1.68 -14.78 2.84
N ASN A 30 2.79 -14.74 3.59
CA ASN A 30 3.32 -13.51 4.15
C ASN A 30 3.72 -12.49 3.06
N LYS A 31 4.27 -12.95 1.93
CA LYS A 31 4.60 -12.07 0.80
C LYS A 31 3.32 -11.51 0.16
N LEU A 32 2.32 -12.36 -0.06
CA LEU A 32 1.02 -11.96 -0.60
C LEU A 32 0.33 -10.93 0.29
N LEU A 33 0.26 -11.16 1.61
CA LEU A 33 -0.33 -10.20 2.55
C LEU A 33 0.41 -8.87 2.58
N LYS A 34 1.74 -8.87 2.45
CA LYS A 34 2.53 -7.62 2.35
C LYS A 34 2.23 -6.88 1.06
N GLN A 35 2.01 -7.59 -0.04
CA GLN A 35 1.64 -6.99 -1.31
C GLN A 35 0.23 -6.39 -1.25
N GLU A 36 -0.75 -7.14 -0.75
CA GLU A 36 -2.11 -6.65 -0.58
C GLU A 36 -2.19 -5.45 0.36
N ARG A 37 -1.41 -5.44 1.46
CA ARG A 37 -1.30 -4.26 2.32
C ARG A 37 -0.78 -3.04 1.56
N LYS A 38 0.18 -3.20 0.65
CA LYS A 38 0.69 -2.09 -0.18
C LYS A 38 -0.38 -1.61 -1.16
N ASN A 39 -1.11 -2.54 -1.78
CA ASN A 39 -2.20 -2.21 -2.71
C ASN A 39 -3.29 -1.41 -1.98
N TYR A 40 -3.74 -1.89 -0.82
CA TYR A 40 -4.72 -1.21 0.02
C TYR A 40 -4.27 0.20 0.43
N LEU A 41 -3.00 0.35 0.83
CA LEU A 41 -2.45 1.66 1.16
C LEU A 41 -2.44 2.59 -0.05
N LYS A 42 -2.07 2.09 -1.23
CA LYS A 42 -2.08 2.86 -2.47
C LYS A 42 -3.48 3.35 -2.84
N GLU A 43 -4.48 2.49 -2.73
CA GLU A 43 -5.88 2.86 -2.99
C GLU A 43 -6.38 3.90 -1.99
N THR A 44 -6.03 3.74 -0.72
CA THR A 44 -6.40 4.69 0.34
C THR A 44 -5.74 6.06 0.11
N LEU A 45 -4.45 6.09 -0.25
CA LEU A 45 -3.75 7.32 -0.60
C LEU A 45 -4.33 7.98 -1.85
N LEU A 46 -4.66 7.20 -2.87
CA LEU A 46 -5.28 7.72 -4.09
C LEU A 46 -6.62 8.39 -3.76
N LYS A 47 -7.43 7.75 -2.91
CA LYS A 47 -8.71 8.30 -2.47
C LYS A 47 -8.53 9.59 -1.67
N ALA A 48 -7.61 9.60 -0.70
CA ALA A 48 -7.31 10.80 0.08
C ALA A 48 -6.85 11.96 -0.82
N ASN A 49 -5.95 11.70 -1.77
CA ASN A 49 -5.50 12.70 -2.73
C ASN A 49 -6.66 13.24 -3.61
N GLN A 50 -7.63 12.39 -3.96
CA GLN A 50 -8.81 12.81 -4.73
C GLN A 50 -9.75 13.70 -3.90
N GLU A 51 -9.95 13.36 -2.62
CA GLU A 51 -10.74 14.16 -1.68
C GLU A 51 -10.06 15.52 -1.45
N GLU A 52 -8.76 15.54 -1.19
CA GLU A 52 -7.93 16.74 -1.05
C GLU A 52 -7.89 17.60 -2.33
N ALA A 53 -7.92 17.00 -3.51
CA ALA A 53 -7.98 17.72 -4.78
C ALA A 53 -9.32 18.45 -5.00
N GLN A 54 -10.40 17.96 -4.38
CA GLN A 54 -11.73 18.56 -4.45
C GLN A 54 -11.95 19.63 -3.37
N ASP A 55 -11.11 19.66 -2.34
CA ASP A 55 -11.14 20.65 -1.27
C ASP A 55 -10.42 21.94 -1.71
N SER A 56 -11.21 22.97 -2.01
CA SER A 56 -10.67 24.26 -2.46
C SER A 56 -9.87 25.00 -1.40
N ASP A 57 -10.19 24.82 -0.11
CA ASP A 57 -9.49 25.49 0.98
C ASP A 57 -8.13 24.82 1.20
N TYR A 58 -8.08 23.49 1.17
CA TYR A 58 -6.83 22.73 1.18
C TYR A 58 -5.94 23.06 -0.02
N GLN A 59 -6.48 23.11 -1.25
CA GLN A 59 -5.71 23.46 -2.44
C GLN A 59 -5.14 24.89 -2.38
N LYS A 60 -5.88 25.82 -1.75
CA LYS A 60 -5.39 27.18 -1.54
C LYS A 60 -4.22 27.22 -0.58
N GLU A 61 -4.32 26.51 0.55
CA GLU A 61 -3.22 26.36 1.50
C GLU A 61 -2.01 25.69 0.84
N LEU A 62 -2.21 24.59 0.10
CA LEU A 62 -1.15 23.88 -0.62
C LEU A 62 -0.40 24.81 -1.60
N LYS A 63 -1.10 25.72 -2.27
CA LYS A 63 -0.49 26.72 -3.15
C LYS A 63 0.33 27.77 -2.41
N GLU A 64 -0.01 28.08 -1.16
CA GLU A 64 0.83 28.95 -0.32
C GLU A 64 2.13 28.23 0.05
N TRP A 65 2.06 26.92 0.32
CA TRP A 65 3.22 26.06 0.58
C TRP A 65 4.16 25.90 -0.63
N ASP A 66 3.67 25.98 -1.86
CA ASP A 66 4.51 25.93 -3.08
C ASP A 66 5.64 26.98 -3.09
N THR A 67 5.48 28.08 -2.36
CA THR A 67 6.53 29.12 -2.24
C THR A 67 7.81 28.59 -1.57
N THR A 68 7.68 27.58 -0.71
CA THR A 68 8.80 26.95 0.01
C THR A 68 9.44 25.80 -0.76
N LEU A 69 8.92 25.46 -1.95
CA LEU A 69 9.37 24.30 -2.74
C LEU A 69 10.87 24.32 -3.07
N PHE A 70 11.44 25.53 -3.22
CA PHE A 70 12.85 25.75 -3.56
C PHE A 70 13.73 26.11 -2.37
N ASP A 71 13.18 26.15 -1.16
CA ASP A 71 13.96 26.51 0.03
C ASP A 71 15.07 25.48 0.25
N GLY A 72 16.32 25.97 0.27
CA GLY A 72 17.51 25.13 0.47
C GLY A 72 18.04 24.44 -0.78
N LEU A 73 17.40 24.59 -1.95
CA LEU A 73 17.97 24.18 -3.23
C LEU A 73 18.87 25.30 -3.78
N SER A 74 20.15 24.97 -4.02
CA SER A 74 21.06 25.87 -4.74
C SER A 74 20.62 25.93 -6.21
N ASN A 75 20.13 27.07 -6.66
CA ASN A 75 19.86 27.31 -8.07
C ASN A 75 21.20 27.63 -8.76
N ASP A 76 21.88 26.59 -9.25
CA ASP A 76 22.97 26.71 -10.26
C ASP A 76 22.47 26.17 -11.60
#